data_AF-A0A946LDQ9-F1
#
_entry.id   AF-A0A946LDQ9-F1
#
_cell.length_a   1.000
_cell.length_b   1.000
_cell.length_c   1.000
_cell.angle_alpha   90.00
_cell.angle_beta   90.00
_cell.angle_gamma   90.00
#
_symmetry.space_group_name_H-M   'P 1'
#
loop_
_entity.id
_entity.type
_entity.pdbx_description
1 polymer ?
#
loop_
_entity_poly.entity_id
_entity_poly.type
_entity_poly.pdbx_seq_one_letter_code
_entity_poly.pdbx_strand_id
1 'polypeptide(L)'
;MAKDLRSQIYGNFNREETEILVTRWETNNRSEWSDLAFEVLEKILLERLNELPPQNEAIYERGKDTEQDFFDKVKEWFFKNDGESEYHPNLDKLSGAAFYDPQEVLKIYDWLNKIAKVMIPVSILLGLLTFPQTLDIMQSYFINSYQDMTIIIWLLALISISVAIVFQIAITYFPLKALAYTLKMLMQFEHNSRK
;
A
#
# COMPACT_ATOMS: atom_id res chain seq x y z
N MET A 1 15.38 -37.48 -7.07
CA MET A 1 14.78 -36.13 -7.07
C MET A 1 14.60 -35.56 -5.66
N ALA A 2 13.96 -36.24 -4.70
CA ALA A 2 13.75 -35.69 -3.34
C ALA A 2 15.02 -35.22 -2.58
N LYS A 3 16.15 -35.94 -2.71
CA LYS A 3 17.43 -35.53 -2.09
C LYS A 3 17.98 -34.20 -2.64
N ASP A 4 17.71 -33.91 -3.90
CA ASP A 4 18.17 -32.70 -4.56
C ASP A 4 17.38 -31.47 -4.08
N LEU A 5 16.05 -31.59 -4.00
CA LEU A 5 15.18 -30.54 -3.47
C LEU A 5 15.52 -30.17 -2.02
N ARG A 6 15.78 -31.17 -1.15
CA ARG A 6 16.18 -30.92 0.24
C ARG A 6 17.49 -30.13 0.34
N SER A 7 18.46 -30.46 -0.51
CA SER A 7 19.75 -29.76 -0.57
C SER A 7 19.58 -28.30 -0.99
N GLN A 8 18.71 -28.04 -1.98
CA GLN A 8 18.40 -26.68 -2.44
C GLN A 8 17.72 -25.85 -1.33
N ILE A 9 16.72 -26.40 -0.64
CA ILE A 9 16.05 -25.72 0.48
C ILE A 9 17.04 -25.42 1.61
N TYR A 10 17.90 -26.38 1.96
CA TYR A 10 18.94 -26.18 2.98
C TYR A 10 19.91 -25.06 2.57
N GLY A 11 20.37 -25.06 1.31
CA GLY A 11 21.25 -24.03 0.79
C GLY A 11 20.65 -22.63 0.82
N ASN A 12 19.32 -22.51 0.63
CA ASN A 12 18.61 -21.24 0.72
C ASN A 12 18.49 -20.77 2.17
N PHE A 13 17.97 -21.61 3.07
CA PHE A 13 17.83 -21.22 4.49
C PHE A 13 19.17 -20.99 5.20
N ASN A 14 20.22 -21.73 4.83
CA ASN A 14 21.52 -21.55 5.46
C ASN A 14 22.16 -20.17 5.14
N ARG A 15 21.67 -19.45 4.13
CA ARG A 15 22.13 -18.09 3.82
C ARG A 15 21.39 -17.02 4.61
N GLU A 16 20.31 -17.38 5.29
CA GLU A 16 19.50 -16.44 6.07
C GLU A 16 20.00 -16.33 7.52
N GLU A 17 19.67 -15.21 8.13
CA GLU A 17 20.00 -14.91 9.52
C GLU A 17 19.17 -15.78 10.48
N THR A 18 19.79 -16.21 11.58
CA THR A 18 19.18 -17.14 12.54
C THR A 18 17.88 -16.59 13.15
N GLU A 19 17.80 -15.28 13.39
CA GLU A 19 16.61 -14.62 13.94
C GLU A 19 15.39 -14.74 13.01
N ILE A 20 15.61 -14.62 11.70
CA ILE A 20 14.57 -14.80 10.68
C ILE A 20 14.08 -16.25 10.67
N LEU A 21 15.01 -17.20 10.74
CA LEU A 21 14.70 -18.63 10.78
C LEU A 21 13.90 -19.00 12.04
N VAL A 22 14.26 -18.44 13.21
CA VAL A 22 13.50 -18.60 14.47
C VAL A 22 12.09 -18.04 14.32
N THR A 23 11.96 -16.82 13.78
CA THR A 23 10.64 -16.20 13.57
C THR A 23 9.74 -17.07 12.70
N ARG A 24 10.27 -17.63 11.60
CA ARG A 24 9.51 -18.55 10.73
C ARG A 24 9.16 -19.85 11.43
N TRP A 25 10.08 -20.40 12.22
CA TRP A 25 9.86 -21.60 13.01
C TRP A 25 8.73 -21.42 14.02
N GLU A 26 8.78 -20.34 14.79
CA GLU A 26 7.78 -20.00 15.80
C GLU A 26 6.41 -19.72 15.17
N THR A 27 6.37 -19.02 14.03
CA THR A 27 5.11 -18.66 13.35
C THR A 27 4.37 -19.89 12.77
N ASN A 28 5.09 -20.98 12.46
CA ASN A 28 4.52 -22.26 11.99
C ASN A 28 3.50 -22.12 10.83
N ASN A 29 3.79 -21.25 9.86
CA ASN A 29 2.91 -20.99 8.72
C ASN A 29 3.01 -22.09 7.65
N ARG A 30 2.23 -23.16 7.82
CA ARG A 30 2.13 -24.31 6.88
C ARG A 30 1.43 -23.97 5.57
N SER A 31 0.80 -22.79 5.48
CA SER A 31 0.23 -22.29 4.22
C SER A 31 1.26 -21.68 3.26
N GLU A 32 2.45 -21.34 3.77
CA GLU A 32 3.56 -20.78 2.99
C GLU A 32 4.68 -21.80 2.77
N TRP A 33 4.96 -22.60 3.80
CA TRP A 33 6.11 -23.49 3.81
C TRP A 33 5.65 -24.94 3.90
N SER A 34 6.24 -25.78 3.04
CA SER A 34 5.96 -27.22 3.07
C SER A 34 6.55 -27.88 4.32
N ASP A 35 6.04 -29.06 4.67
CA ASP A 35 6.56 -29.82 5.81
C ASP A 35 8.05 -30.14 5.67
N LEU A 36 8.49 -30.44 4.45
CA LEU A 36 9.89 -30.65 4.13
C LEU A 36 10.74 -29.40 4.42
N ALA A 37 10.21 -28.20 4.20
CA ALA A 37 10.92 -26.97 4.52
C ALA A 37 11.08 -26.80 6.04
N PHE A 38 10.04 -27.10 6.82
CA PHE A 38 10.13 -27.08 8.29
C PHE A 38 11.09 -28.13 8.85
N GLU A 39 11.15 -29.34 8.28
CA GLU A 39 12.16 -30.34 8.67
C GLU A 39 13.60 -29.86 8.41
N VAL A 40 13.82 -29.12 7.32
CA VAL A 40 15.13 -28.55 7.01
C VAL A 40 15.45 -27.39 7.93
N LEU A 41 14.46 -26.54 8.21
CA LEU A 41 14.57 -25.41 9.12
C LEU A 41 14.93 -25.86 10.54
N GLU A 42 14.26 -26.90 11.06
CA GLU A 42 14.55 -27.51 12.35
C GLU A 42 16.01 -27.94 12.47
N LYS A 43 16.53 -28.62 11.45
CA LYS A 43 17.93 -29.08 11.43
C LYS A 43 18.92 -27.92 11.50
N ILE A 44 18.69 -26.87 10.70
CA ILE A 44 19.56 -25.69 10.70
C ILE A 44 19.51 -24.98 12.05
N LEU A 45 18.32 -24.86 12.66
CA LEU A 45 18.17 -24.23 13.97
C LEU A 45 18.83 -25.04 15.08
N LEU A 46 18.71 -26.38 15.08
CA LEU A 46 19.45 -27.25 16.02
C LEU A 46 20.97 -27.11 15.85
N GLU A 47 21.48 -27.07 14.61
CA GLU A 47 22.90 -26.88 14.32
C GLU A 47 23.44 -25.53 14.83
N ARG A 48 22.61 -24.48 14.82
CA ARG A 48 23.02 -23.11 15.18
C ARG A 48 22.79 -22.74 16.65
N LEU A 49 21.69 -23.19 17.23
CA LEU A 49 21.23 -22.76 18.56
C LEU A 49 21.44 -23.81 19.65
N ASN A 50 21.76 -25.07 19.28
CA ASN A 50 21.78 -26.26 20.13
C ASN A 50 20.43 -26.66 20.76
N GLU A 51 19.54 -25.70 21.00
CA GLU A 51 18.18 -25.91 21.51
C GLU A 51 17.15 -25.22 20.61
N LEU A 52 16.01 -25.88 20.42
CA LEU A 52 14.95 -25.40 19.54
C LEU A 52 13.93 -24.58 20.34
N PRO A 53 13.56 -23.36 19.91
CA PRO A 53 12.49 -22.62 20.56
C PRO A 53 11.13 -23.32 20.37
N PRO A 54 10.18 -23.13 21.31
CA PRO A 54 8.85 -23.70 21.20
C PRO A 54 8.14 -23.18 19.95
N GLN A 55 7.40 -24.05 19.28
CA GLN A 55 6.65 -23.74 18.06
C GLN A 55 5.17 -23.44 18.40
N ASN A 56 4.56 -22.46 17.73
CA ASN A 56 3.12 -22.18 17.85
C ASN A 56 2.26 -23.21 17.08
N GLU A 57 0.94 -23.16 17.26
CA GLU A 57 0.01 -24.00 16.50
C GLU A 57 0.14 -23.77 14.98
N ALA A 58 0.05 -24.85 14.21
CA ALA A 58 0.22 -24.80 12.77
C ALA A 58 -0.90 -24.02 12.08
N ILE A 59 -0.52 -22.98 11.32
CA ILE A 59 -1.45 -22.17 10.54
C ILE A 59 -1.55 -22.76 9.14
N TYR A 60 -2.61 -23.54 8.88
CA TYR A 60 -2.86 -24.19 7.58
C TYR A 60 -3.61 -23.30 6.60
N GLU A 61 -4.52 -22.48 7.10
CA GLU A 61 -5.27 -21.55 6.28
C GLU A 61 -4.47 -20.25 6.21
N ARG A 62 -3.88 -19.98 5.04
CA ARG A 62 -3.60 -18.60 4.65
C ARG A 62 -4.96 -17.94 4.75
N GLY A 63 -5.16 -17.08 5.76
CA GLY A 63 -6.36 -16.26 5.84
C GLY A 63 -6.55 -15.75 4.43
N LYS A 64 -7.61 -16.18 3.75
CA LYS A 64 -7.87 -15.70 2.40
C LYS A 64 -7.91 -14.20 2.61
N ASP A 65 -6.89 -13.49 2.11
CA ASP A 65 -6.96 -12.06 1.87
C ASP A 65 -8.13 -11.95 0.90
N THR A 66 -9.30 -11.93 1.51
CA THR A 66 -10.56 -11.96 0.82
C THR A 66 -10.60 -10.61 0.16
N GLU A 67 -11.24 -10.54 -1.00
CA GLU A 67 -11.53 -9.26 -1.62
C GLU A 67 -12.08 -8.23 -0.60
N GLN A 68 -12.79 -8.75 0.40
CA GLN A 68 -13.23 -8.03 1.60
C GLN A 68 -12.10 -7.43 2.46
N ASP A 69 -11.01 -8.15 2.77
CA ASP A 69 -9.85 -7.61 3.49
C ASP A 69 -9.15 -6.49 2.70
N PHE A 70 -9.07 -6.61 1.36
CA PHE A 70 -8.56 -5.52 0.53
C PHE A 70 -9.46 -4.28 0.62
N PHE A 71 -10.78 -4.44 0.46
CA PHE A 71 -11.72 -3.33 0.56
C PHE A 71 -11.73 -2.72 1.97
N ASP A 72 -11.60 -3.53 3.02
CA ASP A 72 -11.53 -3.07 4.39
C ASP A 72 -10.23 -2.30 4.66
N LYS A 73 -9.09 -2.74 4.12
CA LYS A 73 -7.82 -1.98 4.18
C LYS A 73 -7.87 -0.68 3.39
N VAL A 74 -8.46 -0.69 2.19
CA VAL A 74 -8.65 0.53 1.39
C VAL A 74 -9.60 1.49 2.09
N LYS A 75 -10.68 0.98 2.65
CA LYS A 75 -11.66 1.74 3.43
C LYS A 75 -10.98 2.32 4.67
N GLU A 76 -10.28 1.51 5.46
CA GLU A 76 -9.54 1.99 6.62
C GLU A 76 -8.55 3.06 6.18
N TRP A 77 -7.71 2.83 5.19
CA TRP A 77 -6.76 3.83 4.68
C TRP A 77 -7.45 5.13 4.24
N PHE A 78 -8.60 5.04 3.58
CA PHE A 78 -9.34 6.19 3.07
C PHE A 78 -10.01 7.00 4.20
N PHE A 79 -10.69 6.29 5.11
CA PHE A 79 -11.49 6.88 6.19
C PHE A 79 -10.70 7.16 7.47
N LYS A 80 -9.56 6.51 7.67
CA LYS A 80 -8.63 6.84 8.76
C LYS A 80 -8.16 8.26 8.53
N ASN A 81 -8.53 9.15 9.43
CA ASN A 81 -8.11 10.53 9.38
C ASN A 81 -6.61 10.56 9.64
N ASP A 82 -5.81 10.80 8.60
CA ASP A 82 -4.37 11.11 8.70
C ASP A 82 -4.12 12.29 9.67
N GLY A 83 -5.17 13.05 10.03
CA GLY A 83 -5.15 14.12 11.04
C GLY A 83 -4.98 13.65 12.49
N GLU A 84 -5.15 12.37 12.81
CA GLU A 84 -4.76 11.83 14.12
C GLU A 84 -3.26 11.52 14.21
N SER A 85 -2.48 11.73 13.14
CA SER A 85 -1.02 11.67 13.24
C SER A 85 -0.52 12.88 14.06
N GLU A 86 -0.48 12.68 15.37
CA GLU A 86 0.51 13.30 16.26
C GLU A 86 0.55 14.84 16.19
N TYR A 87 -0.61 15.48 16.10
CA TYR A 87 -0.68 16.92 16.31
C TYR A 87 -0.45 17.19 17.81
N HIS A 88 0.78 17.62 18.14
CA HIS A 88 1.14 17.98 19.49
C HIS A 88 0.20 19.11 19.99
N PRO A 89 -0.50 18.93 21.13
CA PRO A 89 -1.54 19.85 21.61
C PRO A 89 -1.07 21.27 21.98
N ASN A 90 0.22 21.59 21.86
CA ASN A 90 0.76 22.89 22.29
C ASN A 90 0.58 23.99 21.24
N LEU A 91 -0.61 24.06 20.63
CA LEU A 91 -1.01 25.13 19.71
C LEU A 91 -1.04 26.50 20.40
N ASP A 92 -1.26 26.50 21.71
CA ASP A 92 -1.25 27.68 22.56
C ASP A 92 0.12 28.39 22.54
N LYS A 93 1.20 27.66 22.24
CA LYS A 93 2.57 28.22 22.10
C LYS A 93 2.86 28.81 20.71
N LEU A 94 1.97 28.61 19.73
CA LEU A 94 2.11 29.12 18.36
C LEU A 94 1.44 30.49 18.15
N SER A 95 0.73 31.01 19.15
CA SER A 95 0.06 32.34 19.16
C SER A 95 0.99 33.54 18.86
N GLY A 96 2.30 33.34 18.71
CA GLY A 96 3.29 34.38 18.44
C GLY A 96 3.72 34.53 16.97
N ALA A 97 3.07 33.90 15.99
CA ALA A 97 3.36 34.13 14.57
C ALA A 97 3.05 35.59 14.16
N ALA A 98 3.85 36.20 13.28
CA ALA A 98 3.59 37.59 12.84
C ALA A 98 3.02 37.69 11.43
N PHE A 99 3.21 36.66 10.60
CA PHE A 99 2.83 36.74 9.18
C PHE A 99 1.44 36.14 8.89
N TYR A 100 0.98 35.19 9.69
CA TYR A 100 -0.33 34.52 9.53
C TYR A 100 -0.82 33.96 10.86
N ASP A 101 -2.12 33.63 10.91
CA ASP A 101 -2.71 32.88 12.02
C ASP A 101 -2.45 31.36 11.81
N PRO A 102 -1.71 30.68 12.70
CA PRO A 102 -1.50 29.24 12.62
C PRO A 102 -2.80 28.45 12.53
N GLN A 103 -3.88 28.90 13.20
CA GLN A 103 -5.17 28.21 13.14
C GLN A 103 -5.78 28.24 11.74
N GLU A 104 -5.61 29.33 11.00
CA GLU A 104 -6.08 29.43 9.62
C GLU A 104 -5.30 28.50 8.70
N VAL A 105 -3.97 28.45 8.84
CA VAL A 105 -3.12 27.54 8.06
C VAL A 105 -3.49 26.08 8.32
N LEU A 106 -3.80 25.72 9.57
CA LEU A 106 -4.27 24.38 9.93
C LEU A 106 -5.63 24.05 9.33
N LYS A 107 -6.58 25.00 9.36
CA LYS A 107 -7.88 24.83 8.68
C LYS A 107 -7.70 24.57 7.19
N ILE A 108 -6.79 25.31 6.54
CA ILE A 108 -6.47 25.13 5.11
C ILE A 108 -5.84 23.75 4.89
N TYR A 109 -4.88 23.34 5.73
CA TYR A 109 -4.26 22.02 5.69
C TYR A 109 -5.30 20.90 5.76
N ASP A 110 -6.19 20.94 6.75
CA ASP A 110 -7.24 19.94 6.94
C ASP A 110 -8.24 19.93 5.78
N TRP A 111 -8.61 21.11 5.28
CA TRP A 111 -9.51 21.25 4.15
C TRP A 111 -8.90 20.68 2.86
N LEU A 112 -7.62 20.96 2.58
CA LEU A 112 -6.90 20.40 1.44
C LEU A 112 -6.82 18.87 1.52
N ASN A 113 -6.54 18.32 2.70
CA ASN A 113 -6.49 16.86 2.88
C ASN A 113 -7.85 16.21 2.67
N LYS A 114 -8.94 16.84 3.15
CA LYS A 114 -10.31 16.40 2.88
C LYS A 114 -10.64 16.42 1.40
N ILE A 115 -10.28 17.48 0.69
CA ILE A 115 -10.50 17.57 -0.77
C ILE A 115 -9.70 16.50 -1.51
N ALA A 116 -8.43 16.30 -1.15
CA ALA A 116 -7.59 15.29 -1.77
C ALA A 116 -8.23 13.89 -1.68
N LYS A 117 -8.84 13.55 -0.53
CA LYS A 117 -9.62 12.31 -0.37
C LYS A 117 -10.86 12.31 -1.25
N VAL A 118 -11.68 13.36 -1.23
CA VAL A 118 -12.90 13.47 -2.06
C VAL A 118 -12.62 13.38 -3.56
N MET A 119 -11.45 13.86 -4.02
CA MET A 119 -11.08 13.82 -5.42
C MET A 119 -10.88 12.41 -5.97
N ILE A 120 -10.58 11.41 -5.13
CA ILE A 120 -10.40 10.03 -5.56
C ILE A 120 -11.69 9.42 -6.13
N PRO A 121 -12.83 9.34 -5.38
CA PRO A 121 -14.08 8.82 -5.92
C PRO A 121 -14.62 9.67 -7.08
N VAL A 122 -14.40 10.99 -7.05
CA VAL A 122 -14.74 11.87 -8.18
C VAL A 122 -13.95 11.49 -9.43
N SER A 123 -12.65 11.25 -9.30
CA SER A 123 -11.80 10.83 -10.42
C SER A 123 -12.20 9.47 -10.99
N ILE A 124 -12.58 8.53 -10.13
CA ILE A 124 -13.11 7.22 -10.56
C ILE A 124 -14.41 7.41 -11.35
N LEU A 125 -15.33 8.23 -10.84
CA LEU A 125 -16.62 8.51 -11.50
C LEU A 125 -16.44 9.21 -12.85
N LEU A 126 -15.53 10.18 -12.93
CA LEU A 126 -15.17 10.82 -14.20
C LEU A 126 -14.50 9.85 -15.18
N GLY A 127 -13.66 8.93 -14.68
CA GLY A 127 -13.07 7.86 -15.48
C GLY A 127 -14.13 6.94 -16.09
N LEU A 128 -15.17 6.58 -15.32
CA LEU A 128 -16.29 5.78 -15.83
C LEU A 128 -17.12 6.54 -16.88
N LEU A 129 -17.30 7.86 -16.73
CA LEU A 129 -18.01 8.68 -17.71
C LEU A 129 -17.26 8.81 -19.05
N THR A 130 -15.93 8.74 -19.03
CA THR A 130 -15.09 8.80 -20.24
C THR A 130 -14.86 7.43 -20.89
N PHE A 131 -15.39 6.36 -20.29
CA PHE A 131 -15.26 4.99 -20.77
C PHE A 131 -15.77 4.79 -22.21
N PRO A 132 -16.97 5.28 -22.61
CA PRO A 132 -17.46 5.11 -23.97
C PRO A 132 -16.54 5.74 -25.03
N GLN A 133 -16.00 6.94 -24.76
CA GLN A 133 -15.08 7.62 -25.66
C GLN A 133 -13.78 6.83 -25.87
N THR A 134 -13.28 6.21 -24.81
CA THR A 134 -12.07 5.38 -24.88
C THR A 134 -12.33 4.11 -25.69
N LEU A 135 -13.50 3.49 -25.53
CA LEU A 135 -13.90 2.36 -26.36
C LEU A 135 -14.01 2.73 -27.84
N ASP A 136 -14.61 3.87 -28.17
CA ASP A 136 -14.74 4.34 -29.55
C ASP A 136 -13.36 4.53 -30.19
N ILE A 137 -12.43 5.15 -29.46
CA ILE A 137 -11.04 5.31 -29.91
C ILE A 137 -10.38 3.95 -30.13
N MET A 138 -10.46 3.04 -29.16
CA MET A 138 -9.87 1.70 -29.29
C MET A 138 -10.46 0.93 -30.47
N GLN A 139 -11.79 0.93 -30.62
CA GLN A 139 -12.46 0.31 -31.76
C GLN A 139 -11.98 0.91 -33.08
N SER A 140 -11.78 2.23 -33.15
CA SER A 140 -11.29 2.90 -34.37
C SER A 140 -9.93 2.39 -34.84
N TYR A 141 -9.02 2.05 -33.92
CA TYR A 141 -7.72 1.47 -34.25
C TYR A 141 -7.82 0.02 -34.75
N PHE A 142 -8.88 -0.70 -34.38
CA PHE A 142 -9.08 -2.11 -34.71
C PHE A 142 -10.21 -2.36 -35.73
N ILE A 143 -10.70 -1.33 -36.46
CA ILE A 143 -11.82 -1.42 -37.43
C ILE A 143 -11.62 -2.54 -38.48
N ASN A 144 -10.37 -2.84 -38.86
CA ASN A 144 -10.05 -3.87 -39.86
C ASN A 144 -9.80 -5.26 -39.26
N SER A 145 -9.94 -5.42 -37.94
CA SER A 145 -9.74 -6.70 -37.27
C SER A 145 -11.01 -7.55 -37.27
N TYR A 146 -10.84 -8.87 -37.23
CA TYR A 146 -11.94 -9.84 -37.21
C TYR A 146 -12.99 -9.51 -36.14
N GLN A 147 -14.25 -9.76 -36.48
CA GLN A 147 -15.46 -9.55 -35.66
C GLN A 147 -15.37 -10.17 -34.24
N ASP A 148 -14.45 -11.12 -34.04
CA ASP A 148 -14.23 -11.82 -32.76
C ASP A 148 -13.34 -11.07 -31.75
N MET A 149 -12.69 -9.96 -32.14
CA MET A 149 -11.78 -9.24 -31.23
C MET A 149 -12.47 -8.33 -30.20
N THR A 150 -13.81 -8.25 -30.18
CA THR A 150 -14.54 -7.36 -29.28
C THR A 150 -14.16 -7.57 -27.80
N ILE A 151 -14.01 -8.83 -27.35
CA ILE A 151 -13.65 -9.13 -25.95
C ILE A 151 -12.25 -8.57 -25.60
N ILE A 152 -11.29 -8.72 -26.52
CA ILE A 152 -9.91 -8.24 -26.31
C ILE A 152 -9.90 -6.70 -26.23
N ILE A 153 -10.66 -6.03 -27.10
CA ILE A 153 -10.78 -4.57 -27.10
C ILE A 153 -11.38 -4.07 -25.77
N TRP A 154 -12.41 -4.74 -25.26
CA TRP A 154 -13.00 -4.42 -23.96
C TRP A 154 -12.01 -4.60 -22.81
N LEU A 155 -11.24 -5.68 -22.79
CA LEU A 155 -10.19 -5.91 -21.78
C LEU A 155 -9.10 -4.84 -21.85
N LEU A 156 -8.63 -4.49 -23.05
CA LEU A 156 -7.62 -3.45 -23.24
C LEU A 156 -8.13 -2.07 -22.80
N ALA A 157 -9.38 -1.74 -23.12
CA ALA A 157 -9.99 -0.49 -22.68
C ALA A 157 -10.12 -0.43 -21.16
N LEU A 158 -10.53 -1.52 -20.51
CA LEU A 158 -10.64 -1.60 -19.06
C LEU A 158 -9.28 -1.40 -18.38
N ILE A 159 -8.22 -2.06 -18.88
CA ILE A 159 -6.85 -1.89 -18.37
C ILE A 159 -6.39 -0.44 -18.59
N SER A 160 -6.58 0.11 -19.79
CA SER A 160 -6.16 1.47 -20.14
C SER A 160 -6.80 2.52 -19.24
N ILE A 161 -8.10 2.40 -18.97
CA ILE A 161 -8.84 3.32 -18.10
C ILE A 161 -8.41 3.16 -16.64
N SER A 162 -8.17 1.93 -16.19
CA SER A 162 -7.68 1.68 -14.84
C SER A 162 -6.33 2.39 -14.62
N VAL A 163 -5.41 2.28 -15.58
CA VAL A 163 -4.11 2.98 -15.54
C VAL A 163 -4.30 4.50 -15.59
N ALA A 164 -5.17 5.00 -16.46
CA ALA A 164 -5.46 6.43 -16.57
C ALA A 164 -6.03 7.01 -15.27
N ILE A 165 -6.95 6.29 -14.61
CA ILE A 165 -7.53 6.70 -13.32
C ILE A 165 -6.45 6.74 -12.24
N VAL A 166 -5.60 5.72 -12.13
CA VAL A 166 -4.49 5.71 -11.16
C VAL A 166 -3.55 6.89 -11.38
N PHE A 167 -3.21 7.17 -12.64
CA PHE A 167 -2.34 8.30 -12.98
C PHE A 167 -3.01 9.65 -12.68
N GLN A 168 -4.30 9.80 -12.99
CA GLN A 168 -5.08 10.99 -12.68
C GLN A 168 -5.16 11.24 -11.16
N ILE A 169 -5.37 10.17 -10.38
CA ILE A 169 -5.34 10.25 -8.91
C ILE A 169 -3.97 10.71 -8.45
N ALA A 170 -2.87 10.13 -8.97
CA ALA A 170 -1.51 10.55 -8.61
C ALA A 170 -1.26 12.04 -8.92
N ILE A 171 -1.65 12.51 -10.12
CA ILE A 171 -1.50 13.91 -10.56
C ILE A 171 -2.32 14.88 -9.70
N THR A 172 -3.49 14.48 -9.21
CA THR A 172 -4.36 15.38 -8.44
C THR A 172 -4.06 15.31 -6.94
N TYR A 173 -3.84 14.12 -6.40
CA TYR A 173 -3.61 13.87 -4.99
C TYR A 173 -2.24 14.34 -4.51
N PHE A 174 -1.16 14.01 -5.23
CA PHE A 174 0.20 14.32 -4.76
C PHE A 174 0.48 15.82 -4.66
N PRO A 175 0.08 16.67 -5.63
CA PRO A 175 0.30 18.11 -5.51
C PRO A 175 -0.50 18.74 -4.36
N LEU A 176 -1.75 18.30 -4.12
CA LEU A 176 -2.56 18.78 -3.00
C LEU A 176 -1.90 18.41 -1.66
N LYS A 177 -1.42 17.16 -1.54
CA LYS A 177 -0.72 16.69 -0.35
C LYS A 177 0.61 17.41 -0.15
N ALA A 178 1.38 17.62 -1.23
CA ALA A 178 2.62 18.39 -1.19
C ALA A 178 2.37 19.82 -0.73
N LEU A 179 1.33 20.49 -1.25
CA LEU A 179 0.96 21.85 -0.84
C LEU A 179 0.59 21.92 0.64
N ALA A 180 -0.17 20.95 1.14
CA ALA A 180 -0.49 20.83 2.57
C ALA A 180 0.78 20.67 3.42
N TYR A 181 1.74 19.82 3.01
CA TYR A 181 3.02 19.68 3.71
C TYR A 181 3.89 20.94 3.63
N THR A 182 3.92 21.63 2.49
CA THR A 182 4.66 22.90 2.35
C THR A 182 4.11 23.96 3.30
N LEU A 183 2.78 24.09 3.42
CA LEU A 183 2.14 24.99 4.39
C LEU A 183 2.57 24.67 5.83
N LYS A 184 2.56 23.38 6.19
CA LYS A 184 3.03 22.92 7.51
C LYS A 184 4.51 23.23 7.75
N MET A 185 5.35 23.03 6.72
CA MET A 185 6.78 23.28 6.81
C MET A 185 7.07 24.78 6.99
N LEU A 186 6.40 25.65 6.23
CA LEU A 186 6.50 27.11 6.39
C LEU A 186 6.11 27.54 7.82
N MET A 187 5.06 26.94 8.38
CA MET A 187 4.65 27.13 9.76
C MET A 187 5.75 26.80 10.77
N GLN A 188 6.42 25.66 10.59
CA GLN A 188 7.50 25.24 11.47
C GLN A 188 8.75 26.12 11.32
N PHE A 189 9.08 26.55 10.11
CA PHE A 189 10.22 27.44 9.86
C PHE A 189 10.05 28.80 10.53
N GLU A 190 8.88 29.43 10.41
CA GLU A 190 8.64 30.70 11.08
C GLU A 190 8.77 30.55 12.60
N HIS A 191 8.17 29.51 13.17
CA HIS A 191 8.25 29.27 14.62
C HIS A 191 9.69 29.07 15.09
N ASN A 192 10.49 28.30 14.35
CA ASN A 192 11.89 28.04 14.69
C ASN A 192 12.77 29.27 14.47
N SER A 193 12.45 30.16 13.54
CA SER A 193 13.23 31.38 13.29
C SER A 193 13.18 32.40 14.43
N ARG A 194 12.24 32.24 15.37
CA ARG A 194 12.01 33.16 16.49
C ARG A 194 12.57 32.66 17.83
N LYS A 195 13.09 31.43 17.86
CA LYS A 195 13.80 30.85 19.01
C LYS A 195 15.29 31.05 18.84
#